data_AF-A0AAE6WS01-F1
#
_entry.id   AF-A0AAE6WS01-F1
#
_cell.length_a   1.000
_cell.length_b   1.000
_cell.length_c   1.000
_cell.angle_alpha   90.00
_cell.angle_beta   90.00
_cell.angle_gamma   90.00
#
_symmetry.space_group_name_H-M   'P 1'
#
loop_
_entity.id
_entity.type
_entity.pdbx_description
1 polymer ?
#
loop_
_entity_poly.entity_id
_entity_poly.type
_entity_poly.pdbx_seq_one_letter_code
_entity_poly.pdbx_strand_id
1 'polypeptide(L)'
;MNIKFTNSQLILFLSFVYYLPVILLNEYFLDDHYRVLTGDYAWVGDYRPIADYLYYFLGLSFDVVDTFPIPYIIQYFTISILLGYLVVGISNKFELKKELINYITIICFFILLNPFFLQNIYFRFDSIAMVFSVMIILFLLIIQQIKIEFFALLVVLFLYQSSIIGYPIIVCINVIYLILKNNNRVSIYKYSISRMCVFFSAILVFILLLVILFSQTVMLPVILILLDLYLN
;
A
#
# COMPACT_ATOMS: atom_id res chain seq x y z
N MET A 1 -16.62 9.61 -35.50
CA MET A 1 -16.42 10.64 -34.45
C MET A 1 -15.32 10.10 -33.53
N ASN A 2 -14.08 10.58 -33.65
CA ASN A 2 -12.97 10.09 -32.82
C ASN A 2 -13.07 10.74 -31.43
N ILE A 3 -13.67 10.05 -30.46
CA ILE A 3 -13.70 10.50 -29.07
C ILE A 3 -12.27 10.43 -28.54
N LYS A 4 -11.64 11.60 -28.31
CA LYS A 4 -10.34 11.70 -27.63
C LYS A 4 -10.61 11.95 -26.15
N PHE A 5 -10.35 10.97 -25.31
CA PHE A 5 -10.34 11.17 -23.86
C PHE A 5 -9.11 11.97 -23.44
N THR A 6 -9.27 12.87 -22.47
CA THR A 6 -8.12 13.43 -21.73
C THR A 6 -7.51 12.34 -20.84
N ASN A 7 -6.24 12.49 -20.44
CA ASN A 7 -5.58 11.50 -19.57
C ASN A 7 -6.31 11.28 -18.25
N SER A 8 -6.83 12.34 -17.63
CA SER A 8 -7.60 12.22 -16.39
C SER A 8 -8.91 11.46 -16.59
N GLN A 9 -9.62 11.72 -17.70
CA GLN A 9 -10.83 10.98 -18.05
C GLN A 9 -10.53 9.50 -18.31
N LEU A 10 -9.43 9.21 -19.00
CA LEU A 10 -8.98 7.84 -19.26
C LEU A 10 -8.67 7.11 -17.96
N ILE A 11 -7.95 7.74 -17.02
CA ILE A 11 -7.66 7.14 -15.71
C ILE A 11 -8.95 6.85 -14.94
N LEU A 12 -9.84 7.84 -14.81
CA LEU A 12 -11.10 7.68 -14.09
C LEU A 12 -11.97 6.57 -14.71
N PHE A 13 -12.01 6.49 -16.04
CA PHE A 13 -12.74 5.46 -16.76
C PHE A 13 -12.14 4.07 -16.53
N LEU A 14 -10.82 3.91 -16.68
CA LEU A 14 -10.15 2.63 -16.49
C LEU A 14 -10.26 2.15 -15.04
N SER A 15 -10.06 3.04 -14.06
CA SER A 15 -10.27 2.72 -12.65
C SER A 15 -11.72 2.35 -12.34
N PHE A 16 -12.70 2.96 -13.02
CA PHE A 16 -14.12 2.61 -12.82
C PHE A 16 -14.40 1.21 -13.35
N VAL A 17 -13.97 0.91 -14.59
CA VAL A 17 -14.08 -0.42 -15.20
C VAL A 17 -13.39 -1.49 -14.35
N TYR A 18 -12.29 -1.14 -13.68
CA TYR A 18 -11.54 -2.05 -12.81
C TYR A 18 -12.29 -2.42 -11.53
N TYR A 19 -12.92 -1.44 -10.86
CA TYR A 19 -13.67 -1.67 -9.63
C TYR A 19 -15.10 -2.20 -9.86
N LEU A 20 -15.67 -1.93 -11.04
CA LEU A 20 -17.03 -2.36 -11.39
C LEU A 20 -17.29 -3.86 -11.13
N PRO A 21 -16.48 -4.82 -11.62
CA PRO A 21 -16.74 -6.23 -11.37
C PRO A 21 -16.67 -6.60 -9.88
N VAL A 22 -15.78 -5.98 -9.11
CA VAL A 22 -15.63 -6.25 -7.67
C VAL A 22 -16.86 -5.79 -6.91
N ILE A 23 -17.34 -4.58 -7.20
CA ILE A 23 -18.53 -4.01 -6.56
C ILE A 23 -19.79 -4.79 -6.97
N LEU A 24 -19.90 -5.21 -8.23
CA LEU A 24 -21.03 -5.99 -8.72
C LEU A 24 -21.06 -7.43 -8.17
N LEU A 25 -19.91 -8.01 -7.87
CA LEU A 25 -19.84 -9.35 -7.27
C LEU A 25 -20.49 -9.34 -5.88
N ASN A 26 -20.20 -8.35 -5.05
CA ASN A 26 -20.77 -8.17 -3.70
C ASN A 26 -20.73 -9.44 -2.83
N GLU A 27 -19.66 -10.23 -2.92
CA GLU A 27 -19.45 -11.45 -2.13
C GLU A 27 -18.39 -11.22 -1.06
N TYR A 28 -18.42 -12.07 -0.02
CA TYR A 28 -17.37 -12.14 1.00
C TYR A 28 -16.30 -13.14 0.57
N PHE A 29 -15.03 -12.80 0.78
CA PHE A 29 -13.92 -13.74 0.65
C PHE A 29 -13.72 -14.53 1.95
N LEU A 30 -12.89 -15.58 1.91
CA LEU A 30 -12.69 -16.51 3.02
C LEU A 30 -12.44 -15.79 4.36
N ASP A 31 -11.52 -14.82 4.37
CA ASP A 31 -11.11 -14.09 5.57
C ASP A 31 -12.18 -13.08 6.04
N ASP A 32 -13.05 -12.64 5.12
CA ASP A 32 -14.12 -11.69 5.44
C ASP A 32 -15.21 -12.34 6.29
N HIS A 33 -15.48 -13.65 6.10
CA HIS A 33 -16.49 -14.38 6.88
C HIS A 33 -16.22 -14.35 8.38
N TYR A 34 -14.95 -14.47 8.79
CA TYR A 34 -14.59 -14.37 10.21
C TYR A 34 -15.06 -13.03 10.80
N ARG A 35 -14.76 -11.92 10.11
CA ARG A 35 -15.08 -10.56 10.57
C ARG A 35 -16.56 -10.28 10.61
N VAL A 36 -17.30 -10.78 9.62
CA VAL A 36 -18.77 -10.67 9.60
C VAL A 36 -19.40 -11.39 10.78
N LEU A 37 -18.83 -12.53 11.19
CA LEU A 37 -19.36 -13.34 12.28
C LEU A 37 -18.96 -12.81 13.66
N THR A 38 -17.73 -12.33 13.84
CA THR A 38 -17.22 -11.94 15.16
C THR A 38 -17.23 -10.44 15.42
N GLY A 39 -17.19 -9.60 14.38
CA GLY A 39 -16.99 -8.16 14.53
C GLY A 39 -15.56 -7.78 14.96
N ASP A 40 -14.60 -8.71 14.92
CA ASP A 40 -13.25 -8.43 15.41
C ASP A 40 -12.39 -7.70 14.37
N TYR A 41 -11.68 -6.67 14.83
CA TYR A 41 -10.63 -5.98 14.07
C TYR A 41 -9.45 -6.92 13.79
N ALA A 42 -8.89 -7.56 14.81
CA ALA A 42 -7.84 -8.58 14.75
C ALA A 42 -6.56 -8.27 13.92
N TRP A 43 -6.45 -7.18 13.14
CA TRP A 43 -5.26 -6.88 12.34
C TRP A 43 -4.06 -6.49 13.20
N VAL A 44 -4.29 -5.95 14.40
CA VAL A 44 -3.23 -5.81 15.41
C VAL A 44 -2.56 -7.17 15.71
N GLY A 45 -3.31 -8.27 15.74
CA GLY A 45 -2.75 -9.62 15.92
C GLY A 45 -1.79 -10.04 14.79
N ASP A 46 -2.03 -9.53 13.58
CA ASP A 46 -1.17 -9.69 12.41
C ASP A 46 -0.09 -8.60 12.28
N TYR A 47 0.15 -7.85 13.38
CA TYR A 47 1.11 -6.76 13.45
C TYR A 47 0.82 -5.60 12.51
N ARG A 48 -0.47 -5.36 12.20
CA ARG A 48 -0.97 -4.28 11.33
C ARG A 48 -1.87 -3.29 12.09
N PRO A 49 -1.36 -2.58 13.11
CA PRO A 49 -2.16 -1.67 13.92
C PRO A 49 -2.74 -0.49 13.12
N ILE A 50 -2.10 -0.05 12.02
CA ILE A 50 -2.66 1.01 11.20
C ILE A 50 -3.88 0.52 10.41
N ALA A 51 -3.96 -0.77 10.07
CA ALA A 51 -5.14 -1.34 9.43
C ALA A 51 -6.37 -1.29 10.36
N ASP A 52 -6.20 -1.61 11.65
CA ASP A 52 -7.26 -1.46 12.66
C ASP A 52 -7.78 -0.03 12.71
N TYR A 53 -6.89 0.95 12.89
CA TYR A 53 -7.28 2.37 12.96
C TYR A 53 -7.95 2.83 11.68
N LEU A 54 -7.40 2.44 10.53
CA LEU A 54 -7.96 2.81 9.23
C LEU A 54 -9.40 2.31 9.12
N TYR A 55 -9.67 1.05 9.48
CA TYR A 55 -11.01 0.50 9.40
C TYR A 55 -11.95 1.07 10.50
N TYR A 56 -11.41 1.39 11.67
CA TYR A 56 -12.15 2.08 12.74
C TYR A 56 -12.69 3.44 12.27
N PHE A 57 -11.89 4.22 11.54
CA PHE A 57 -12.36 5.49 10.99
C PHE A 57 -13.40 5.35 9.88
N LEU A 58 -13.48 4.19 9.21
CA LEU A 58 -14.52 3.92 8.21
C LEU A 58 -15.87 3.59 8.87
N GLY A 59 -15.85 2.75 9.89
CA GLY A 59 -17.06 2.29 10.58
C GLY A 59 -17.55 3.21 11.71
N LEU A 60 -16.62 3.95 12.34
CA LEU A 60 -16.84 4.73 13.56
C LEU A 60 -17.50 3.91 14.68
N SER A 61 -17.11 2.64 14.80
CA SER A 61 -17.67 1.63 15.68
C SER A 61 -16.57 0.88 16.44
N PHE A 62 -16.89 0.36 17.62
CA PHE A 62 -15.95 -0.47 18.39
C PHE A 62 -15.80 -1.89 17.83
N ASP A 63 -16.80 -2.34 17.06
CA ASP A 63 -16.78 -3.60 16.32
C ASP A 63 -16.60 -3.33 14.83
N VAL A 64 -15.99 -4.25 14.10
CA VAL A 64 -15.91 -4.21 12.64
C VAL A 64 -17.31 -4.32 12.05
N VAL A 65 -17.73 -3.25 11.38
CA VAL A 65 -18.98 -3.21 10.63
C VAL A 65 -18.70 -3.22 9.15
N ASP A 66 -19.52 -3.94 8.39
CA ASP A 66 -19.41 -3.91 6.93
C ASP A 66 -19.81 -2.53 6.39
N THR A 67 -18.82 -1.78 5.91
CA THR A 67 -18.98 -0.42 5.37
C THR A 67 -19.10 -0.40 3.84
N PHE A 68 -19.33 -1.55 3.19
CA PHE A 68 -19.51 -1.61 1.74
C PHE A 68 -20.57 -0.61 1.24
N PRO A 69 -20.34 0.10 0.11
CA PRO A 69 -19.17 0.06 -0.79
C PRO A 69 -18.11 1.14 -0.48
N ILE A 70 -18.14 1.77 0.69
CA ILE A 70 -17.30 2.94 1.03
C ILE A 70 -15.80 2.67 0.83
N PRO A 71 -15.22 1.54 1.29
CA PRO A 71 -13.79 1.26 1.08
C PRO A 71 -13.41 1.30 -0.40
N TYR A 72 -14.23 0.72 -1.28
CA TYR A 72 -13.97 0.68 -2.72
C TYR A 72 -14.07 2.05 -3.38
N ILE A 73 -15.01 2.90 -2.95
CA ILE A 73 -15.11 4.28 -3.44
C ILE A 73 -13.84 5.07 -3.08
N ILE A 74 -13.36 4.94 -1.83
CA ILE A 74 -12.14 5.62 -1.37
C ILE A 74 -10.91 5.11 -2.15
N GLN A 75 -10.81 3.80 -2.34
CA GLN A 75 -9.72 3.20 -3.11
C GLN A 75 -9.74 3.65 -4.57
N TYR A 76 -10.92 3.70 -5.21
CA TYR A 76 -11.10 4.18 -6.58
C TYR A 76 -10.52 5.59 -6.77
N PHE A 77 -10.87 6.53 -5.89
CA PHE A 77 -10.34 7.90 -5.97
C PHE A 77 -8.85 7.95 -5.68
N THR A 78 -8.40 7.24 -4.64
CA THR A 78 -6.98 7.18 -4.25
C THR A 78 -6.11 6.69 -5.40
N ILE A 79 -6.49 5.58 -6.03
CA ILE A 79 -5.79 5.01 -7.18
C ILE A 79 -5.82 5.96 -8.37
N SER A 80 -6.97 6.54 -8.68
CA SER A 80 -7.11 7.46 -9.83
C SER A 80 -6.18 8.68 -9.67
N ILE A 81 -6.14 9.26 -8.48
CA ILE A 81 -5.28 10.41 -8.17
C ILE A 81 -3.81 10.02 -8.27
N LEU A 82 -3.42 8.90 -7.65
CA LEU A 82 -2.02 8.45 -7.65
C LEU A 82 -1.52 8.04 -9.02
N LEU A 83 -2.35 7.37 -9.83
CA LEU A 83 -2.02 7.10 -11.22
C LEU A 83 -1.80 8.40 -12.00
N GLY A 84 -2.62 9.42 -11.77
CA GLY A 84 -2.42 10.74 -12.37
C GLY A 84 -1.06 11.34 -12.01
N TYR A 85 -0.69 11.32 -10.72
CA TYR A 85 0.62 11.78 -10.27
C TYR A 85 1.76 10.93 -10.83
N LEU A 86 1.61 9.62 -10.91
CA LEU A 86 2.61 8.71 -11.49
C LEU A 86 2.86 9.00 -12.96
N VAL A 87 1.79 9.14 -13.74
CA VAL A 87 1.89 9.47 -15.17
C VAL A 87 2.63 10.79 -15.36
N VAL A 88 2.27 11.84 -14.61
CA VAL A 88 2.95 13.14 -14.67
C VAL A 88 4.40 13.05 -14.20
N GLY A 89 4.65 12.38 -13.08
CA GLY A 89 5.98 12.21 -12.49
C GLY A 89 6.93 11.45 -13.41
N ILE A 90 6.49 10.34 -13.99
CA ILE A 90 7.26 9.55 -14.96
C ILE A 90 7.48 10.38 -16.24
N SER A 91 6.45 11.04 -16.75
CA SER A 91 6.57 11.86 -17.97
C SER A 91 7.61 12.96 -17.80
N ASN A 92 7.61 13.66 -16.67
CA ASN A 92 8.58 14.70 -16.36
C ASN A 92 9.98 14.13 -16.16
N LYS A 93 10.11 13.04 -15.40
CA LYS A 93 11.39 12.41 -15.08
C LYS A 93 12.12 11.88 -16.32
N PHE A 94 11.38 11.29 -17.26
CA PHE A 94 11.93 10.75 -18.49
C PHE A 94 11.83 11.71 -19.70
N GLU A 95 11.43 12.97 -19.48
CA GLU A 95 11.31 14.00 -20.52
C GLU A 95 10.46 13.53 -21.72
N LEU A 96 9.37 12.81 -21.43
CA LEU A 96 8.56 12.16 -22.45
C LEU A 96 7.72 13.18 -23.23
N LYS A 97 7.58 12.96 -24.54
CA LYS A 97 6.75 13.79 -25.41
C LYS A 97 5.28 13.70 -25.01
N LYS A 98 4.52 14.79 -25.16
CA LYS A 98 3.09 14.87 -24.81
C LYS A 98 2.24 13.79 -25.50
N GLU A 99 2.60 13.39 -26.71
CA GLU A 99 1.92 12.35 -27.49
C GLU A 99 2.01 10.97 -26.84
N LEU A 100 3.02 10.74 -25.99
CA LEU A 100 3.24 9.46 -25.31
C LEU A 100 2.44 9.32 -24.00
N ILE A 101 1.82 10.39 -23.49
CA ILE A 101 1.20 10.38 -22.15
C ILE A 101 0.04 9.39 -22.06
N ASN A 102 -0.77 9.26 -23.11
CA ASN A 102 -1.85 8.27 -23.14
C ASN A 102 -1.31 6.83 -23.06
N TYR A 103 -0.20 6.55 -23.73
CA TYR A 103 0.45 5.23 -23.68
C TYR A 103 1.03 4.95 -22.30
N ILE A 104 1.68 5.94 -21.67
CA ILE A 104 2.19 5.83 -20.30
C ILE A 104 1.04 5.57 -19.32
N THR A 105 -0.11 6.22 -19.52
CA THR A 105 -1.31 6.01 -18.70
C THR A 105 -1.74 4.53 -18.73
N ILE A 106 -1.79 3.94 -19.92
CA ILE A 106 -2.11 2.51 -20.09
C ILE A 106 -1.04 1.63 -19.43
N ILE A 107 0.24 1.97 -19.58
CA ILE A 107 1.36 1.23 -18.94
C ILE A 107 1.26 1.28 -17.42
N CYS A 108 1.03 2.44 -16.83
CA CYS A 108 0.85 2.59 -15.39
C CYS A 108 -0.39 1.81 -14.89
N PHE A 109 -1.43 1.72 -15.71
CA PHE A 109 -2.62 0.94 -15.37
C PHE A 109 -2.36 -0.57 -15.30
N PHE A 110 -1.43 -1.11 -16.10
CA PHE A 110 -1.04 -2.54 -16.00
C PHE A 110 -0.49 -2.93 -14.63
N ILE A 111 0.01 -1.97 -13.83
CA ILE A 111 0.41 -2.22 -12.44
C ILE A 111 -0.78 -2.74 -11.62
N LEU A 112 -1.99 -2.24 -11.89
CA LEU A 112 -3.21 -2.66 -11.21
C LEU A 112 -3.77 -3.98 -11.75
N LEU A 113 -3.47 -4.32 -13.00
CA LEU A 113 -3.93 -5.57 -13.62
C LEU A 113 -3.14 -6.81 -13.17
N ASN A 114 -2.18 -6.64 -12.26
CA ASN A 114 -1.48 -7.76 -11.66
C ASN A 114 -2.48 -8.66 -10.89
N PRO A 115 -2.48 -9.99 -11.10
CA PRO A 115 -3.40 -10.92 -10.44
C PRO A 115 -3.35 -10.84 -8.90
N PHE A 116 -2.17 -10.59 -8.32
CA PHE A 116 -2.02 -10.44 -6.87
C PHE A 116 -2.68 -9.15 -6.35
N PHE A 117 -2.58 -8.05 -7.11
CA PHE A 117 -3.24 -6.80 -6.73
C PHE A 117 -4.76 -6.92 -6.88
N LEU A 118 -5.22 -7.59 -7.94
CA LEU A 118 -6.64 -7.89 -8.14
C LEU A 118 -7.18 -8.75 -6.99
N GLN A 119 -6.46 -9.79 -6.57
CA GLN A 119 -6.83 -10.61 -5.41
C GLN A 119 -6.96 -9.77 -4.14
N ASN A 120 -6.03 -8.84 -3.88
CA ASN A 120 -6.09 -7.97 -2.70
C ASN A 120 -7.36 -7.11 -2.65
N ILE A 121 -7.88 -6.68 -3.80
CA ILE A 121 -9.08 -5.83 -3.85
C ILE A 121 -10.36 -6.61 -3.56
N TYR A 122 -10.37 -7.92 -3.79
CA TYR A 122 -11.54 -8.74 -3.50
C TYR A 122 -11.85 -8.89 -2.01
N PHE A 123 -10.86 -8.71 -1.12
CA PHE A 123 -11.10 -8.76 0.32
C PHE A 123 -11.90 -7.54 0.78
N ARG A 124 -13.12 -7.76 1.25
CA ARG A 124 -14.07 -6.68 1.55
C ARG A 124 -13.59 -5.76 2.68
N PHE A 125 -12.94 -6.33 3.69
CA PHE A 125 -12.46 -5.57 4.85
C PHE A 125 -10.99 -5.14 4.67
N ASP A 126 -10.11 -6.07 4.30
CA ASP A 126 -8.66 -5.84 4.26
C ASP A 126 -8.19 -5.01 3.05
N SER A 127 -8.97 -4.96 1.96
CA SER A 127 -8.53 -4.38 0.68
C SER A 127 -8.03 -2.95 0.81
N ILE A 128 -8.68 -2.11 1.62
CA ILE A 128 -8.32 -0.69 1.70
C ILE A 128 -6.91 -0.49 2.29
N ALA A 129 -6.55 -1.23 3.34
CA ALA A 129 -5.22 -1.17 3.93
C ALA A 129 -4.16 -1.71 2.96
N MET A 130 -4.46 -2.81 2.27
CA MET A 130 -3.56 -3.41 1.27
C MET A 130 -3.35 -2.48 0.06
N VAL A 131 -4.42 -1.88 -0.47
CA VAL A 131 -4.36 -0.94 -1.59
C VAL A 131 -3.56 0.28 -1.18
N PHE A 132 -3.81 0.87 -0.01
CA PHE A 132 -3.06 2.03 0.47
C PHE A 132 -1.57 1.71 0.63
N SER A 133 -1.24 0.53 1.14
CA SER A 133 0.15 0.07 1.26
C SER A 133 0.87 0.02 -0.11
N VAL A 134 0.24 -0.61 -1.11
CA VAL A 134 0.80 -0.65 -2.49
C VAL A 134 0.89 0.76 -3.08
N MET A 135 -0.12 1.59 -2.88
CA MET A 135 -0.18 2.96 -3.38
C MET A 135 0.95 3.84 -2.80
N ILE A 136 1.23 3.73 -1.50
CA ILE A 136 2.35 4.42 -0.86
C ILE A 136 3.67 3.98 -1.50
N ILE A 137 3.85 2.67 -1.72
CA ILE A 137 5.06 2.16 -2.40
C ILE A 137 5.20 2.81 -3.78
N LEU A 138 4.17 2.75 -4.63
CA LEU A 138 4.24 3.32 -5.97
C LEU A 138 4.57 4.82 -5.96
N PHE A 139 4.03 5.57 -5.00
CA PHE A 139 4.33 6.99 -4.86
C PHE A 139 5.82 7.31 -4.63
N LEU A 140 6.57 6.40 -4.00
CA LEU A 140 8.03 6.51 -3.82
C LEU A 140 8.84 6.40 -5.12
N LEU A 141 8.21 6.04 -6.25
CA LEU A 141 8.85 6.14 -7.56
C LEU A 141 9.16 7.60 -7.94
N ILE A 142 8.29 8.51 -7.50
CA ILE A 142 8.34 9.94 -7.81
C ILE A 142 9.15 10.68 -6.74
N ILE A 143 8.88 10.39 -5.46
CA ILE A 143 9.55 11.04 -4.33
C ILE A 143 10.81 10.28 -3.94
N GLN A 144 11.96 10.95 -3.97
CA GLN A 144 13.26 10.35 -3.69
C GLN A 144 13.94 10.95 -2.44
N GLN A 145 13.18 11.13 -1.35
CA GLN A 145 13.72 11.66 -0.10
C GLN A 145 13.84 10.56 0.94
N ILE A 146 15.06 10.35 1.45
CA ILE A 146 15.42 9.30 2.42
C ILE A 146 14.46 9.26 3.62
N LYS A 147 14.16 10.42 4.21
CA LYS A 147 13.27 10.52 5.37
C LYS A 147 11.84 10.10 5.03
N ILE A 148 11.30 10.58 3.91
CA ILE A 148 9.94 10.25 3.47
C ILE A 148 9.84 8.76 3.16
N GLU A 149 10.81 8.20 2.44
CA GLU A 149 10.84 6.78 2.14
C GLU A 149 10.90 5.92 3.41
N PHE A 150 11.76 6.27 4.37
CA PHE A 150 11.84 5.54 5.63
C PHE A 150 10.49 5.50 6.37
N PHE A 151 9.83 6.65 6.55
CA PHE A 151 8.53 6.70 7.23
C PHE A 151 7.42 6.03 6.41
N ALA A 152 7.44 6.18 5.09
CA ALA A 152 6.49 5.52 4.20
C ALA A 152 6.62 3.98 4.29
N LEU A 153 7.84 3.45 4.35
CA LEU A 153 8.06 2.00 4.53
C LEU A 153 7.59 1.51 5.88
N LEU A 154 7.75 2.29 6.95
CA LEU A 154 7.17 1.95 8.25
C LEU A 154 5.64 1.89 8.19
N VAL A 155 4.99 2.88 7.56
CA VAL A 155 3.53 2.88 7.37
C VAL A 155 3.08 1.70 6.54
N VAL A 156 3.79 1.38 5.45
CA VAL A 156 3.55 0.18 4.62
C VAL A 156 3.59 -1.09 5.45
N LEU A 157 4.62 -1.26 6.30
CA LEU A 157 4.75 -2.43 7.16
C LEU A 157 3.62 -2.55 8.19
N PHE A 158 3.14 -1.44 8.74
CA PHE A 158 2.01 -1.43 9.67
C PHE A 158 0.62 -1.50 8.99
N LEU A 159 0.54 -1.34 7.67
CA LEU A 159 -0.68 -1.53 6.88
C LEU A 159 -0.76 -2.95 6.32
N TYR A 160 0.26 -3.35 5.56
CA TYR A 160 0.35 -4.62 4.87
C TYR A 160 1.79 -4.91 4.45
N GLN A 161 2.44 -5.83 5.17
CA GLN A 161 3.88 -6.10 5.08
C GLN A 161 4.31 -6.56 3.68
N SER A 162 3.49 -7.35 2.98
CA SER A 162 3.87 -7.94 1.69
C SER A 162 4.15 -6.91 0.59
N SER A 163 3.56 -5.72 0.67
CA SER A 163 3.80 -4.63 -0.28
C SER A 163 5.23 -4.11 -0.26
N ILE A 164 5.98 -4.31 0.83
CA ILE A 164 7.33 -3.75 0.97
C ILE A 164 8.29 -4.23 -0.14
N ILE A 165 8.03 -5.41 -0.73
CA ILE A 165 8.81 -5.95 -1.86
C ILE A 165 8.79 -5.03 -3.09
N GLY A 166 7.78 -4.18 -3.23
CA GLY A 166 7.73 -3.19 -4.31
C GLY A 166 8.79 -2.09 -4.18
N TYR A 167 9.31 -1.82 -2.97
CA TYR A 167 10.33 -0.78 -2.79
C TYR A 167 11.68 -1.13 -3.47
N PRO A 168 12.27 -2.33 -3.30
CA PRO A 168 13.41 -2.76 -4.10
C PRO A 168 13.21 -2.63 -5.61
N ILE A 169 12.00 -2.93 -6.12
CA ILE A 169 11.67 -2.78 -7.55
C ILE A 169 11.76 -1.31 -7.96
N ILE A 170 11.23 -0.39 -7.15
CA ILE A 170 11.32 1.06 -7.40
C ILE A 170 12.77 1.54 -7.36
N VAL A 171 13.58 1.03 -6.42
CA VAL A 171 15.02 1.33 -6.36
C VAL A 171 15.69 0.88 -7.65
N CYS A 172 15.41 -0.32 -8.16
CA CYS A 172 15.94 -0.82 -9.43
C CYS A 172 15.55 0.07 -10.62
N ILE A 173 14.27 0.47 -10.73
CA ILE A 173 13.82 1.40 -11.78
C ILE A 173 14.60 2.72 -11.73
N ASN A 174 14.81 3.24 -10.52
CA ASN A 174 15.56 4.48 -10.32
C ASN A 174 17.05 4.35 -10.65
N VAL A 175 17.65 3.20 -10.34
CA VAL A 175 19.04 2.90 -10.74
C VAL A 175 19.17 2.82 -12.25
N ILE A 176 18.23 2.14 -12.93
CA ILE A 176 18.19 2.09 -14.41
C ILE A 176 18.08 3.51 -14.98
N TYR A 177 17.22 4.36 -14.42
CA TYR A 177 17.10 5.76 -14.83
C TYR A 177 18.43 6.52 -14.71
N LEU A 178 19.15 6.37 -13.58
CA LEU A 178 20.46 7.02 -13.39
C LEU A 178 21.52 6.51 -14.38
N ILE A 179 21.49 5.22 -14.71
CA ILE A 179 22.38 4.63 -15.73
C ILE A 179 22.08 5.24 -17.10
N LEU A 180 20.80 5.33 -17.49
CA LEU A 180 20.38 5.89 -18.78
C LEU A 180 20.74 7.37 -18.93
N LYS A 181 20.76 8.13 -17.84
CA LYS A 181 21.23 9.53 -17.82
C LYS A 181 22.76 9.68 -17.77
N ASN A 182 23.52 8.58 -17.90
CA ASN A 182 24.98 8.56 -17.86
C ASN A 182 25.58 9.19 -16.58
N ASN A 183 24.91 9.04 -15.43
CA ASN A 183 25.46 9.48 -14.17
C ASN A 183 26.72 8.70 -13.78
N ASN A 184 27.62 9.33 -13.03
CA ASN A 184 28.85 8.67 -12.58
C ASN A 184 28.54 7.45 -11.69
N ARG A 185 29.28 6.35 -11.88
CA ARG A 185 29.18 5.10 -11.10
C ARG A 185 29.16 5.33 -9.60
N VAL A 186 29.97 6.26 -9.09
CA VAL A 186 30.01 6.59 -7.65
C VAL A 186 28.65 7.09 -7.15
N SER A 187 27.94 7.90 -7.94
CA SER A 187 26.62 8.40 -7.56
C SER A 187 25.55 7.30 -7.55
N ILE A 188 25.65 6.36 -8.50
CA ILE A 188 24.75 5.21 -8.59
C ILE A 188 24.94 4.29 -7.38
N TYR A 189 26.19 3.95 -7.03
CA TYR A 189 26.47 3.14 -5.84
C TYR A 189 26.01 3.81 -4.55
N LYS A 190 26.31 5.11 -4.38
CA LYS A 190 25.84 5.88 -3.21
C LYS A 190 24.31 5.85 -3.09
N TYR A 191 23.61 6.04 -4.20
CA TYR A 191 22.15 5.94 -4.24
C TYR A 191 21.70 4.53 -3.80
N SER A 192 22.19 3.48 -4.47
CA SER A 192 21.78 2.10 -4.17
C SER A 192 22.02 1.69 -2.72
N ILE A 193 23.21 1.98 -2.19
CA ILE A 193 23.56 1.67 -0.79
C ILE A 193 22.66 2.44 0.16
N SER A 194 22.45 3.74 -0.06
CA SER A 194 21.57 4.54 0.78
C SER A 194 20.14 3.99 0.82
N ARG A 195 19.59 3.56 -0.32
CA ARG A 195 18.23 2.99 -0.37
C ARG A 195 18.13 1.61 0.26
N MET A 196 19.18 0.78 0.13
CA MET A 196 19.28 -0.49 0.87
C MET A 196 19.31 -0.24 2.38
N CYS A 197 20.11 0.72 2.85
CA CYS A 197 20.13 1.09 4.26
C CYS A 197 18.75 1.53 4.76
N VAL A 198 18.00 2.32 3.98
CA VAL A 198 16.62 2.72 4.32
C VAL A 198 15.68 1.51 4.41
N PHE A 199 15.76 0.59 3.46
CA PHE A 199 14.92 -0.61 3.45
C PHE A 199 15.15 -1.49 4.68
N PHE A 200 16.41 -1.83 4.96
CA PHE A 200 16.76 -2.66 6.10
C PHE A 200 16.55 -1.95 7.43
N SER A 201 16.79 -0.64 7.52
CA SER A 201 16.53 0.10 8.74
C SER A 201 15.04 0.21 9.04
N ALA A 202 14.18 0.39 8.03
CA ALA A 202 12.73 0.39 8.23
C ALA A 202 12.22 -0.96 8.75
N ILE A 203 12.70 -2.07 8.18
CA ILE A 203 12.36 -3.42 8.64
C ILE A 203 12.86 -3.64 10.09
N LEU A 204 14.11 -3.26 10.38
CA LEU A 204 14.68 -3.40 11.71
C LEU A 204 13.88 -2.61 12.75
N VAL A 205 13.57 -1.35 12.45
CA VAL A 205 12.77 -0.49 13.34
C VAL A 205 11.35 -1.03 13.50
N PHE A 206 10.72 -1.52 12.44
CA PHE A 206 9.43 -2.19 12.53
C PHE A 206 9.48 -3.39 13.48
N ILE A 207 10.45 -4.29 13.32
CA ILE A 207 10.61 -5.46 14.20
C ILE A 207 10.83 -5.03 15.66
N LEU A 208 11.68 -4.02 15.91
CA LEU A 208 11.89 -3.50 17.26
C LEU A 208 10.61 -2.91 17.86
N LEU A 209 9.84 -2.17 17.06
CA LEU A 209 8.55 -1.63 17.49
C LEU A 209 7.54 -2.75 17.78
N LEU A 210 7.52 -3.83 17.00
CA LEU A 210 6.70 -5.00 17.29
C LEU A 210 7.10 -5.65 18.61
N VAL A 211 8.40 -5.85 18.85
CA VAL A 211 8.86 -6.40 20.13
C VAL A 211 8.42 -5.49 21.28
N ILE A 212 8.52 -4.17 21.17
CA ILE A 212 8.09 -3.25 22.23
C ILE A 212 6.57 -3.28 22.44
N LEU A 213 5.78 -3.14 21.37
CA LEU A 213 4.32 -3.09 21.43
C LEU A 213 3.72 -4.41 21.91
N PHE A 214 4.26 -5.54 21.47
CA PHE A 214 3.69 -6.87 21.73
C PHE A 214 4.37 -7.63 22.87
N SER A 215 5.57 -7.25 23.30
CA SER A 215 6.10 -7.75 24.59
C SER A 215 5.23 -7.32 25.76
N GLN A 216 4.58 -6.16 25.69
CA GLN A 216 3.67 -5.68 26.74
C GLN A 216 2.34 -6.44 26.73
N THR A 217 1.81 -6.79 25.56
CA THR A 217 0.54 -7.55 25.44
C THR A 217 0.71 -9.06 25.68
N VAL A 218 1.91 -9.62 25.51
CA VAL A 218 2.22 -11.02 25.87
C VAL A 218 2.65 -11.14 27.35
N MET A 219 3.32 -10.13 27.92
CA MET A 219 3.71 -10.16 29.34
C MET A 219 2.56 -9.84 30.30
N LEU A 220 1.58 -9.02 29.94
CA LEU A 220 0.44 -8.73 30.84
C LEU A 220 -0.37 -9.99 31.21
N PRO A 221 -0.78 -10.83 30.24
CA PRO A 221 -1.50 -12.08 30.54
C PRO A 221 -0.64 -13.06 31.33
N VAL A 222 0.65 -13.18 31.01
CA VAL A 222 1.57 -14.09 31.71
C VAL A 222 1.82 -13.64 33.15
N ILE A 223 1.99 -12.34 33.39
CA ILE A 223 2.13 -11.77 34.73
C ILE A 223 0.83 -11.89 35.53
N LEU A 224 -0.33 -11.68 34.91
CA LEU A 224 -1.65 -11.90 35.53
C LEU A 224 -1.89 -13.37 35.90
N ILE A 225 -1.56 -14.30 35.00
CA ILE A 225 -1.64 -15.74 35.27
C ILE A 225 -0.69 -16.16 36.39
N LEU A 226 0.53 -15.61 36.42
CA LEU A 226 1.50 -15.89 37.49
C LEU A 226 1.11 -15.26 38.83
N LEU A 227 0.44 -14.10 38.83
CA LEU A 227 -0.11 -13.47 40.03
C LEU A 227 -1.32 -14.25 40.57
N ASP A 228 -2.22 -14.72 39.71
CA ASP A 228 -3.36 -15.57 40.10
C ASP A 228 -2.93 -16.94 40.66
N LEU A 229 -1.80 -17.48 40.20
CA LEU A 229 -1.19 -18.70 40.73
C LEU A 229 -0.42 -18.49 42.04
N TYR A 230 -0.08 -17.25 42.39
CA TYR A 230 0.64 -16.92 43.63
C TYR A 230 -0.28 -16.40 44.74
N LEU A 231 -1.46 -15.88 44.38
CA LEU A 231 -2.46 -15.34 45.30
C LEU A 231 -3.59 -16.34 45.66
N ASN A 232 -3.60 -17.53 45.06
CA ASN A 232 -4.44 -18.68 45.45
C ASN A 232 -3.56 -19.84 45.95
#